data_AF-A0A3M1ZI07-F1
#
_entry.id   AF-A0A3M1ZI07-F1
#
_cell.length_a   1.000
_cell.length_b   1.000
_cell.length_c   1.000
_cell.angle_alpha   90.00
_cell.angle_beta   90.00
_cell.angle_gamma   90.00
#
_symmetry.space_group_name_H-M   'P 1'
#
loop_
_entity.id
_entity.type
_entity.pdbx_description
1 polymer ?
#
loop_
_entity_poly.entity_id
_entity_poly.type
_entity_poly.pdbx_seq_one_letter_code
_entity_poly.pdbx_strand_id
1 'polypeptide(L)'
;LILVPPGTYEEMVILYKPVKLQGAGAGSTVIRASRFPAEKIAVWQQKVADILAAGQADLLPAQQGALGPTEEGAGILVLGRQGVFSAATPAWIDGFQITGANIGGGVLVNGYAPYTRISNNRIAANRGAYAGGIRVGHPFLIETVPGGGQRYQSAYSDHVTIDHNHITGNGGNDGAGGGISLCTGADAYQVVGNYICGNFTSGHGAGIGHLGLSPGGEIRENVISFNQSFNQGLSRNGGGLYIAGAPPLGGQLSPGSGDVTVQGNRIQGNNAGSGDGAGIALERVNGQDVEAAPNTPSAWYRVTITQNVIVNNVTGRAGAGVSLQDALAEITQNTIAHNDSTASTGDVVDPADPGKTLPQPAGVVSRAHSPGLAGAFGADPAADPYREYSNPVLDSNIIWQNRQFYVQIDMTKPVGQQVRLMPDVDAGGVPPYADLAVLGTAAPAQLRPTNCVLTDTTGFDPADGNTMADPGFVEPYFNGNPNKNDPANHPLSEASSMIIAAALDEGGNFYDVLYGPLTVVGDYTAAGAGVGALSTEAFRMLSLAEP
;
A
#
# COMPACT_ATOMS: atom_id res chain seq x y z
N LEU A 1 23.95 -23.46 1.64
CA LEU A 1 24.44 -22.11 1.99
C LEU A 1 25.46 -21.71 0.93
N ILE A 2 25.33 -20.51 0.38
CA ILE A 2 26.25 -19.88 -0.55
C ILE A 2 26.64 -18.55 0.11
N LEU A 3 27.90 -18.44 0.52
CA LEU A 3 28.44 -17.21 1.06
C LEU A 3 29.03 -16.39 -0.08
N VAL A 4 28.58 -15.15 -0.21
CA VAL A 4 29.06 -14.21 -1.22
C VAL A 4 29.96 -13.19 -0.53
N PRO A 5 31.26 -13.11 -0.90
CA PRO A 5 32.17 -12.18 -0.25
C PRO A 5 31.78 -10.71 -0.53
N PRO A 6 32.33 -9.76 0.24
CA PRO A 6 32.18 -8.34 -0.06
C PRO A 6 32.64 -8.02 -1.49
N GLY A 7 31.88 -7.18 -2.18
CA GLY A 7 32.15 -6.80 -3.57
C GLY A 7 30.89 -6.34 -4.30
N THR A 8 31.10 -5.74 -5.48
CA THR A 8 30.02 -5.38 -6.40
C THR A 8 29.96 -6.40 -7.53
N TYR A 9 28.81 -7.05 -7.65
CA TYR A 9 28.50 -8.07 -8.64
C TYR A 9 27.56 -7.47 -9.66
N GLU A 10 28.05 -7.23 -10.87
CA GLU A 10 27.28 -6.69 -11.99
C GLU A 10 26.48 -7.81 -12.68
N GLU A 11 25.60 -8.45 -11.91
CA GLU A 11 24.92 -9.70 -12.27
C GLU A 11 23.40 -9.60 -12.05
N MET A 12 22.67 -10.43 -12.80
CA MET A 12 21.25 -10.71 -12.58
C MET A 12 21.15 -12.16 -12.12
N VAL A 13 20.91 -12.37 -10.82
CA VAL A 13 21.03 -13.68 -10.18
C VAL A 13 19.79 -14.52 -10.44
N ILE A 14 19.96 -15.81 -10.75
CA ILE A 14 18.87 -16.78 -10.86
C ILE A 14 19.03 -17.84 -9.76
N LEU A 15 18.13 -17.78 -8.78
CA LEU A 15 18.02 -18.71 -7.66
C LEU A 15 16.96 -19.78 -7.97
N TYR A 16 17.37 -20.86 -8.62
CA TYR A 16 16.47 -21.97 -9.02
C TYR A 16 16.57 -23.20 -8.09
N LYS A 17 17.35 -23.10 -7.01
CA LYS A 17 17.49 -24.14 -5.98
C LYS A 17 17.18 -23.53 -4.61
N PRO A 18 16.64 -24.31 -3.66
CA PRO A 18 16.34 -23.85 -2.31
C PRO A 18 17.61 -23.75 -1.48
N VAL A 19 18.40 -22.71 -1.74
CA VAL A 19 19.65 -22.44 -1.04
C VAL A 19 19.55 -21.12 -0.30
N LYS A 20 20.29 -21.04 0.80
CA LYS A 20 20.57 -19.79 1.49
C LYS A 20 21.68 -19.06 0.74
N LEU A 21 21.35 -17.96 0.10
CA LEU A 21 22.27 -17.01 -0.53
C LEU A 21 22.50 -15.88 0.48
N GLN A 22 23.74 -15.72 0.95
CA GLN A 22 24.06 -14.82 2.04
C GLN A 22 25.25 -13.92 1.68
N GLY A 23 25.04 -12.62 1.67
CA GLY A 23 26.06 -11.59 1.53
C GLY A 23 26.70 -11.24 2.87
N ALA A 24 27.76 -10.42 2.82
CA ALA A 24 28.47 -9.97 4.01
C ALA A 24 27.78 -8.78 4.74
N GLY A 25 26.62 -8.33 4.26
CA GLY A 25 25.87 -7.20 4.79
C GLY A 25 25.54 -6.16 3.71
N ALA A 26 24.42 -5.46 3.91
CA ALA A 26 24.00 -4.38 3.02
C ALA A 26 25.09 -3.28 2.95
N GLY A 27 25.51 -2.93 1.73
CA GLY A 27 26.61 -2.00 1.45
C GLY A 27 27.99 -2.65 1.32
N SER A 28 28.17 -3.88 1.81
CA SER A 28 29.41 -4.66 1.62
C SER A 28 29.32 -5.60 0.42
N THR A 29 28.17 -6.28 0.25
CA THR A 29 27.90 -7.14 -0.90
C THR A 29 26.77 -6.53 -1.73
N VAL A 30 27.09 -6.08 -2.94
CA VAL A 30 26.18 -5.36 -3.83
C VAL A 30 25.89 -6.20 -5.06
N ILE A 31 24.62 -6.47 -5.35
CA ILE A 31 24.14 -6.98 -6.63
C ILE A 31 23.63 -5.79 -7.43
N ARG A 32 24.30 -5.48 -8.54
CA ARG A 32 23.88 -4.46 -9.50
C ARG A 32 23.33 -5.12 -10.75
N ALA A 33 22.00 -5.09 -10.89
CA ALA A 33 21.24 -5.73 -11.94
C ALA A 33 21.23 -4.90 -13.24
N SER A 34 22.37 -4.34 -13.63
CA SER A 34 22.49 -3.55 -14.85
C SER A 34 22.37 -4.43 -16.08
N ARG A 35 21.46 -4.06 -16.98
CA ARG A 35 21.30 -4.71 -18.30
C ARG A 35 22.30 -4.23 -19.34
N PHE A 36 23.19 -3.32 -18.97
CA PHE A 36 24.21 -2.83 -19.87
C PHE A 36 25.50 -3.68 -19.72
N PRO A 37 26.11 -4.11 -20.83
CA PRO A 37 25.64 -3.99 -22.21
C PRO A 37 24.53 -5.02 -22.54
N ALA A 38 23.79 -4.80 -23.63
CA ALA A 38 22.54 -5.52 -23.94
C ALA A 38 22.71 -7.05 -24.01
N GLU A 39 23.90 -7.55 -24.30
CA GLU A 39 24.23 -8.98 -24.34
C GLU A 39 23.96 -9.67 -22.99
N LYS A 40 24.03 -8.93 -21.87
CA LYS A 40 23.72 -9.48 -20.54
C LYS A 40 22.30 -10.01 -20.45
N ILE A 41 21.32 -9.33 -21.06
CA ILE A 41 19.93 -9.78 -21.01
C ILE A 41 19.73 -11.05 -21.83
N ALA A 42 20.38 -11.16 -22.99
CA ALA A 42 20.31 -12.33 -23.84
C ALA A 42 20.94 -13.56 -23.16
N VAL A 43 22.09 -13.39 -22.49
CA VAL A 43 22.73 -14.45 -21.70
C VAL A 43 21.84 -14.88 -20.54
N TRP A 44 21.23 -13.93 -19.85
CA TRP A 44 20.31 -14.23 -18.75
C TRP A 44 19.06 -14.98 -19.22
N GLN A 45 18.42 -14.54 -20.30
CA GLN A 45 17.25 -15.20 -20.91
C GLN A 45 17.60 -16.63 -21.35
N GLN A 46 18.75 -16.81 -22.00
CA GLN A 46 19.23 -18.14 -22.38
C GLN A 46 19.43 -19.02 -21.15
N LYS A 47 19.99 -18.47 -20.06
CA LYS A 47 20.20 -19.22 -18.82
C LYS A 47 18.88 -19.66 -18.17
N VAL A 48 17.86 -18.80 -18.18
CA VAL A 48 16.50 -19.16 -17.72
C VAL A 48 15.94 -20.27 -18.60
N ALA A 49 16.03 -20.13 -19.93
CA ALA A 49 15.55 -21.14 -20.87
C ALA A 49 16.24 -22.51 -20.66
N ASP A 50 17.56 -22.52 -20.44
CA ASP A 50 18.32 -23.74 -20.18
C ASP A 50 17.90 -24.44 -18.88
N ILE A 51 17.65 -23.67 -17.81
CA ILE A 51 17.16 -24.20 -16.52
C ILE A 51 15.77 -24.85 -16.69
N LEU A 52 14.88 -24.19 -17.42
CA LEU A 52 13.55 -24.70 -17.73
C LEU A 52 13.61 -25.95 -18.62
N ALA A 53 14.42 -25.93 -19.68
CA ALA A 53 14.59 -27.08 -20.59
C ALA A 53 15.21 -28.30 -19.89
N ALA A 54 16.05 -28.07 -18.88
CA ALA A 54 16.60 -29.13 -18.02
C ALA A 54 15.61 -29.64 -16.96
N GLY A 55 14.39 -29.08 -16.88
CA GLY A 55 13.39 -29.43 -15.87
C GLY A 55 13.85 -29.10 -14.45
N GLN A 56 14.70 -28.08 -14.28
CA GLN A 56 15.22 -27.68 -12.98
C GLN A 56 14.36 -26.63 -12.29
N ALA A 57 13.44 -26.02 -13.03
CA ALA A 57 12.40 -25.14 -12.53
C ALA A 57 11.15 -25.24 -13.42
N ASP A 58 10.01 -24.80 -12.90
CA ASP A 58 8.72 -24.87 -13.59
C ASP A 58 8.14 -23.47 -13.79
N LEU A 59 7.47 -23.28 -14.93
CA LEU A 59 6.63 -22.11 -15.17
C LEU A 59 5.25 -22.33 -14.57
N LEU A 60 4.59 -21.23 -14.17
CA LEU A 60 3.18 -21.30 -13.83
C LEU A 60 2.36 -21.69 -15.08
N PRO A 61 1.24 -22.41 -14.94
CA PRO A 61 0.43 -22.88 -16.07
C PRO A 61 0.05 -21.81 -17.09
N ALA A 62 -0.27 -20.59 -16.63
CA ALA A 62 -0.61 -19.45 -17.48
C ALA A 62 0.60 -18.68 -18.06
N GLN A 63 1.85 -19.02 -17.69
CA GLN A 63 3.04 -18.38 -18.24
C GLN A 63 3.41 -18.98 -19.60
N GLN A 64 3.84 -18.12 -20.52
CA GLN A 64 4.32 -18.51 -21.84
C GLN A 64 5.81 -18.19 -21.99
N GLY A 65 6.59 -19.12 -22.55
CA GLY A 65 8.02 -18.94 -22.80
C GLY A 65 8.89 -18.85 -21.54
N ALA A 66 10.18 -18.50 -21.69
CA ALA A 66 11.15 -18.41 -20.60
C ALA A 66 11.01 -17.10 -19.78
N LEU A 67 9.80 -16.84 -19.27
CA LEU A 67 9.33 -15.57 -18.67
C LEU A 67 9.11 -14.44 -19.69
N GLY A 68 8.12 -13.59 -19.43
CA GLY A 68 7.74 -12.49 -20.33
C GLY A 68 8.71 -11.30 -20.27
N PRO A 69 8.63 -10.36 -21.24
CA PRO A 69 9.48 -9.15 -21.27
C PRO A 69 9.27 -8.22 -20.07
N THR A 70 8.20 -8.43 -19.29
CA THR A 70 7.85 -7.69 -18.08
C THR A 70 8.56 -8.22 -16.83
N GLU A 71 9.25 -9.35 -16.91
CA GLU A 71 9.79 -10.07 -15.74
C GLU A 71 11.30 -10.30 -15.82
N GLU A 72 11.90 -9.99 -16.96
CA GLU A 72 13.30 -10.26 -17.21
C GLU A 72 14.22 -9.41 -16.32
N GLY A 73 15.45 -9.87 -16.11
CA GLY A 73 16.52 -9.09 -15.49
C GLY A 73 16.19 -8.49 -14.12
N ALA A 74 15.50 -9.25 -13.28
CA ALA A 74 15.42 -8.96 -11.86
C ALA A 74 16.83 -9.07 -11.23
N GLY A 75 17.07 -8.33 -10.14
CA GLY A 75 18.35 -8.45 -9.41
C GLY A 75 18.57 -9.85 -8.87
N ILE A 76 17.52 -10.43 -8.27
CA ILE A 76 17.45 -11.85 -7.94
C ILE A 76 16.09 -12.39 -8.40
N LEU A 77 16.11 -13.32 -9.34
CA LEU A 77 14.96 -14.14 -9.72
C LEU A 77 14.98 -15.44 -8.92
N VAL A 78 13.95 -15.71 -8.12
CA VAL A 78 13.68 -17.03 -7.55
C VAL A 78 12.75 -17.78 -8.49
N LEU A 79 13.27 -18.84 -9.09
CA LEU A 79 12.59 -19.65 -10.10
C LEU A 79 12.39 -21.07 -9.56
N GLY A 80 11.24 -21.29 -8.93
CA GLY A 80 10.95 -22.53 -8.21
C GLY A 80 10.63 -23.71 -9.13
N ARG A 81 10.85 -24.92 -8.60
CA ARG A 81 10.32 -26.16 -9.17
C ARG A 81 9.26 -26.70 -8.23
N GLN A 82 8.13 -27.14 -8.76
CA GLN A 82 7.04 -27.69 -7.98
C GLN A 82 7.54 -28.85 -7.10
N GLY A 83 7.24 -28.77 -5.80
CA GLY A 83 7.61 -29.78 -4.81
C GLY A 83 9.07 -29.79 -4.35
N VAL A 84 9.91 -28.85 -4.79
CA VAL A 84 11.33 -28.78 -4.36
C VAL A 84 11.55 -27.81 -3.20
N PHE A 85 10.86 -26.68 -3.21
CA PHE A 85 10.92 -25.68 -2.14
C PHE A 85 9.93 -26.07 -1.04
N SER A 86 10.36 -25.99 0.22
CA SER A 86 9.54 -26.40 1.38
C SER A 86 10.04 -25.74 2.67
N ALA A 87 9.32 -25.92 3.78
CA ALA A 87 9.79 -25.49 5.10
C ALA A 87 11.14 -26.12 5.50
N ALA A 88 11.42 -27.35 5.06
CA ALA A 88 12.69 -28.03 5.33
C ALA A 88 13.82 -27.57 4.38
N THR A 89 13.45 -27.06 3.21
CA THR A 89 14.35 -26.59 2.15
C THR A 89 13.88 -25.21 1.65
N PRO A 90 13.98 -24.15 2.47
CA PRO A 90 13.62 -22.81 2.03
C PRO A 90 14.77 -22.18 1.23
N ALA A 91 14.43 -21.31 0.27
CA ALA A 91 15.38 -20.32 -0.21
C ALA A 91 15.50 -19.18 0.79
N TRP A 92 16.69 -18.60 0.88
CA TRP A 92 16.91 -17.42 1.72
C TRP A 92 17.81 -16.44 0.99
N ILE A 93 17.40 -15.19 0.89
CA ILE A 93 18.18 -14.07 0.38
C ILE A 93 18.48 -13.13 1.55
N ASP A 94 19.75 -13.02 1.94
CA ASP A 94 20.15 -12.30 3.14
C ASP A 94 21.41 -11.45 2.96
N GLY A 95 21.41 -10.23 3.50
CA GLY A 95 22.63 -9.42 3.65
C GLY A 95 23.17 -8.81 2.36
N PHE A 96 22.30 -8.47 1.39
CA PHE A 96 22.69 -7.81 0.15
C PHE A 96 22.23 -6.36 0.07
N GLN A 97 22.97 -5.54 -0.67
CA GLN A 97 22.36 -4.42 -1.38
C GLN A 97 21.97 -4.88 -2.80
N ILE A 98 20.73 -4.62 -3.22
CA ILE A 98 20.20 -5.00 -4.54
C ILE A 98 19.71 -3.74 -5.25
N THR A 99 20.27 -3.45 -6.43
CA THR A 99 20.03 -2.18 -7.12
C THR A 99 20.15 -2.27 -8.64
N GLY A 100 19.59 -1.28 -9.35
CA GLY A 100 19.83 -1.07 -10.78
C GLY A 100 18.98 -1.93 -11.71
N ALA A 101 18.06 -2.75 -11.21
CA ALA A 101 17.09 -3.44 -12.06
C ALA A 101 16.15 -2.42 -12.71
N ASN A 102 15.73 -2.65 -13.96
CA ASN A 102 14.91 -1.68 -14.71
C ASN A 102 13.58 -2.23 -15.29
N ILE A 103 13.32 -3.55 -15.25
CA ILE A 103 12.01 -4.16 -15.57
C ILE A 103 11.62 -5.31 -14.62
N GLY A 104 12.54 -6.17 -14.17
CA GLY A 104 12.20 -7.32 -13.31
C GLY A 104 12.05 -7.01 -11.82
N GLY A 105 12.44 -5.81 -11.39
CA GLY A 105 12.51 -5.43 -9.97
C GLY A 105 13.74 -5.95 -9.24
N GLY A 106 13.88 -5.61 -7.96
CA GLY A 106 15.01 -6.03 -7.12
C GLY A 106 15.01 -7.54 -6.87
N VAL A 107 13.94 -8.07 -6.29
CA VAL A 107 13.73 -9.51 -6.06
C VAL A 107 12.39 -9.94 -6.65
N LEU A 108 12.41 -10.94 -7.51
CA LEU A 108 11.21 -11.55 -8.08
C LEU A 108 11.13 -13.02 -7.66
N VAL A 109 10.13 -13.36 -6.86
CA VAL A 109 9.75 -14.74 -6.59
C VAL A 109 8.66 -15.14 -7.58
N ASN A 110 9.02 -15.87 -8.64
CA ASN A 110 8.11 -16.13 -9.76
C ASN A 110 6.94 -17.04 -9.38
N GLY A 111 7.25 -18.17 -8.76
CA GLY A 111 6.26 -19.20 -8.42
C GLY A 111 6.93 -20.48 -7.90
N TYR A 112 6.13 -21.37 -7.31
CA TYR A 112 6.56 -22.64 -6.72
C TYR A 112 7.73 -22.52 -5.74
N ALA A 113 7.79 -21.41 -4.99
CA ALA A 113 8.87 -21.12 -4.07
C ALA A 113 8.35 -20.79 -2.66
N PRO A 114 7.53 -21.66 -2.04
CA PRO A 114 7.01 -21.43 -0.71
C PRO A 114 8.15 -21.39 0.32
N TYR A 115 7.90 -20.75 1.47
CA TYR A 115 8.86 -20.56 2.57
C TYR A 115 10.12 -19.79 2.19
N THR A 116 10.15 -19.12 1.03
CA THR A 116 11.26 -18.25 0.68
C THR A 116 11.34 -17.10 1.69
N ARG A 117 12.53 -16.86 2.24
CA ARG A 117 12.79 -15.74 3.14
C ARG A 117 13.66 -14.70 2.46
N ILE A 118 13.29 -13.43 2.61
CA ILE A 118 14.04 -12.27 2.11
C ILE A 118 14.28 -11.38 3.32
N SER A 119 15.52 -11.29 3.82
CA SER A 119 15.80 -10.52 5.03
C SER A 119 17.10 -9.75 5.05
N ASN A 120 17.19 -8.71 5.88
CA ASN A 120 18.41 -7.93 6.10
C ASN A 120 19.04 -7.38 4.81
N ASN A 121 18.23 -7.11 3.78
CA ASN A 121 18.69 -6.55 2.52
C ASN A 121 18.41 -5.06 2.45
N ARG A 122 19.23 -4.32 1.68
CA ARG A 122 18.90 -2.98 1.18
C ARG A 122 18.50 -3.08 -0.29
N ILE A 123 17.22 -2.94 -0.59
CA ILE A 123 16.67 -3.04 -1.94
C ILE A 123 16.29 -1.64 -2.38
N ALA A 124 17.09 -1.06 -3.26
CA ALA A 124 16.96 0.35 -3.60
C ALA A 124 17.26 0.68 -5.06
N ALA A 125 16.61 1.73 -5.56
CA ALA A 125 16.78 2.23 -6.93
C ALA A 125 16.58 1.13 -7.99
N ASN A 126 15.57 0.28 -7.78
CA ASN A 126 15.12 -0.70 -8.76
C ASN A 126 13.81 -0.23 -9.36
N ARG A 127 13.61 -0.54 -10.64
CA ARG A 127 12.34 -0.38 -11.33
C ARG A 127 11.86 -1.72 -11.84
N GLY A 128 10.57 -1.95 -11.76
CA GLY A 128 9.95 -3.09 -12.42
C GLY A 128 8.60 -2.78 -13.05
N ALA A 129 8.20 -3.65 -13.98
CA ALA A 129 6.92 -3.51 -14.68
C ALA A 129 5.75 -3.58 -13.69
N TYR A 130 5.81 -4.53 -12.75
CA TYR A 130 4.74 -4.80 -11.79
C TYR A 130 5.12 -4.52 -10.32
N ALA A 131 6.41 -4.42 -10.01
CA ALA A 131 6.92 -3.97 -8.71
C ALA A 131 8.40 -3.60 -8.82
N GLY A 132 8.84 -2.57 -8.10
CA GLY A 132 10.23 -2.14 -8.12
C GLY A 132 11.10 -2.94 -7.14
N GLY A 133 10.67 -3.10 -5.90
CA GLY A 133 11.46 -3.75 -4.85
C GLY A 133 11.36 -5.26 -4.88
N ILE A 134 10.40 -5.83 -4.14
CA ILE A 134 10.15 -7.27 -4.04
C ILE A 134 8.80 -7.60 -4.68
N ARG A 135 8.74 -8.65 -5.50
CA ARG A 135 7.49 -9.20 -6.03
C ARG A 135 7.38 -10.69 -5.75
N VAL A 136 6.23 -11.14 -5.28
CA VAL A 136 5.87 -12.55 -5.12
C VAL A 136 4.69 -12.87 -6.02
N GLY A 137 4.92 -13.73 -7.01
CA GLY A 137 3.92 -14.10 -8.02
C GLY A 137 3.76 -13.06 -9.13
N HIS A 138 2.62 -13.14 -9.82
CA HIS A 138 2.29 -12.27 -10.95
C HIS A 138 0.86 -11.72 -10.82
N PRO A 139 0.64 -10.41 -11.01
CA PRO A 139 -0.66 -9.79 -10.73
C PRO A 139 -1.76 -10.15 -11.76
N PHE A 140 -1.36 -10.44 -13.01
CA PHE A 140 -2.29 -10.54 -14.14
C PHE A 140 -2.32 -11.87 -14.90
N LEU A 141 -1.68 -12.93 -14.38
CA LEU A 141 -1.74 -14.22 -15.06
C LEU A 141 -3.13 -14.84 -14.89
N ILE A 142 -3.73 -15.25 -15.99
CA ILE A 142 -5.06 -15.87 -16.03
C ILE A 142 -4.94 -17.23 -16.70
N GLU A 143 -5.40 -18.28 -16.02
CA GLU A 143 -5.50 -19.63 -16.57
C GLU A 143 -6.95 -19.97 -16.93
N THR A 144 -7.11 -20.81 -17.96
CA THR A 144 -8.40 -21.41 -18.33
C THR A 144 -8.54 -22.75 -17.62
N VAL A 145 -9.55 -22.89 -16.76
CA VAL A 145 -9.81 -24.13 -16.02
C VAL A 145 -10.62 -25.13 -16.84
N PRO A 146 -10.58 -26.44 -16.50
CA PRO A 146 -11.44 -27.44 -17.13
C PRO A 146 -12.91 -27.01 -17.09
N GLY A 147 -13.57 -27.02 -18.26
CA GLY A 147 -14.94 -26.48 -18.41
C GLY A 147 -15.01 -25.07 -18.99
N GLY A 148 -13.87 -24.43 -19.28
CA GLY A 148 -13.81 -23.16 -20.03
C GLY A 148 -13.90 -21.89 -19.17
N GLY A 149 -13.99 -22.02 -17.85
CA GLY A 149 -13.91 -20.88 -16.93
C GLY A 149 -12.51 -20.26 -16.88
N GLN A 150 -12.42 -19.03 -16.37
CA GLN A 150 -11.14 -18.33 -16.16
C GLN A 150 -10.93 -18.07 -14.68
N ARG A 151 -9.66 -18.12 -14.23
CA ARG A 151 -9.27 -17.68 -12.89
C ARG A 151 -7.86 -17.09 -12.91
N TYR A 152 -7.53 -16.31 -11.89
CA TYR A 152 -6.16 -15.87 -11.69
C TYR A 152 -5.26 -17.06 -11.32
N GLN A 153 -4.08 -17.07 -11.92
CA GLN A 153 -3.07 -18.09 -11.69
C GLN A 153 -2.45 -17.91 -10.30
N SER A 154 -2.58 -18.92 -9.44
CA SER A 154 -1.83 -18.98 -8.20
C SER A 154 -0.33 -19.13 -8.48
N ALA A 155 0.49 -18.40 -7.71
CA ALA A 155 1.95 -18.51 -7.72
C ALA A 155 2.45 -19.72 -6.92
N TYR A 156 1.62 -20.35 -6.09
CA TYR A 156 2.00 -21.46 -5.20
C TYR A 156 3.26 -21.16 -4.37
N SER A 157 3.35 -19.93 -3.84
CA SER A 157 4.49 -19.41 -3.08
C SER A 157 4.05 -18.99 -1.69
N ASP A 158 3.49 -19.95 -0.98
CA ASP A 158 2.91 -19.76 0.35
C ASP A 158 4.01 -19.56 1.41
N HIS A 159 3.67 -18.93 2.54
CA HIS A 159 4.54 -18.74 3.69
C HIS A 159 5.84 -17.99 3.38
N VAL A 160 5.82 -17.10 2.37
CA VAL A 160 6.97 -16.24 2.08
C VAL A 160 7.13 -15.21 3.20
N THR A 161 8.36 -15.07 3.70
CA THR A 161 8.70 -14.09 4.75
C THR A 161 9.58 -13.00 4.17
N ILE A 162 9.16 -11.74 4.34
CA ILE A 162 9.92 -10.55 3.98
C ILE A 162 10.14 -9.77 5.29
N ASP A 163 11.35 -9.80 5.83
CA ASP A 163 11.61 -9.24 7.15
C ASP A 163 12.91 -8.45 7.28
N HIS A 164 12.89 -7.37 8.06
CA HIS A 164 14.08 -6.56 8.37
C HIS A 164 14.83 -6.03 7.12
N ASN A 165 14.11 -5.75 6.03
CA ASN A 165 14.70 -5.14 4.84
C ASN A 165 14.54 -3.62 4.87
N HIS A 166 15.49 -2.94 4.24
CA HIS A 166 15.41 -1.54 3.88
C HIS A 166 15.03 -1.43 2.40
N ILE A 167 13.79 -1.04 2.11
CA ILE A 167 13.20 -1.02 0.76
C ILE A 167 12.87 0.41 0.37
N THR A 168 13.74 1.04 -0.44
CA THR A 168 13.65 2.48 -0.71
C THR A 168 13.86 2.90 -2.14
N GLY A 169 13.11 3.90 -2.60
CA GLY A 169 13.36 4.52 -3.91
C GLY A 169 13.17 3.53 -5.06
N ASN A 170 12.30 2.53 -4.90
CA ASN A 170 11.96 1.60 -5.97
C ASN A 170 10.71 2.09 -6.72
N GLY A 171 10.60 1.73 -8.01
CA GLY A 171 9.54 2.17 -8.91
C GLY A 171 8.75 1.01 -9.54
N GLY A 172 7.42 1.04 -9.44
CA GLY A 172 6.51 0.18 -10.20
C GLY A 172 5.78 0.94 -11.31
N ASN A 173 5.42 0.28 -12.42
CA ASN A 173 4.63 0.91 -13.48
C ASN A 173 3.14 0.51 -13.41
N ASP A 174 2.84 -0.72 -13.05
CA ASP A 174 1.50 -1.29 -13.05
C ASP A 174 1.36 -2.33 -11.92
N GLY A 175 0.18 -2.94 -11.77
CA GLY A 175 -0.11 -3.84 -10.66
C GLY A 175 -0.26 -3.09 -9.34
N ALA A 176 0.22 -3.71 -8.26
CA ALA A 176 0.23 -3.10 -6.94
C ALA A 176 1.55 -3.38 -6.21
N GLY A 177 2.13 -2.39 -5.54
CA GLY A 177 3.39 -2.55 -4.80
C GLY A 177 4.58 -1.94 -5.52
N GLY A 178 4.92 -0.67 -5.24
CA GLY A 178 6.19 -0.09 -5.68
C GLY A 178 7.39 -0.70 -4.94
N GLY A 179 7.26 -0.81 -3.61
CA GLY A 179 8.22 -1.45 -2.71
C GLY A 179 8.03 -2.97 -2.65
N ILE A 180 6.88 -3.44 -2.18
CA ILE A 180 6.55 -4.87 -2.08
C ILE A 180 5.24 -5.16 -2.80
N SER A 181 5.22 -6.19 -3.63
CA SER A 181 4.04 -6.70 -4.33
C SER A 181 3.79 -8.17 -3.98
N LEU A 182 2.58 -8.47 -3.52
CA LEU A 182 2.11 -9.81 -3.15
C LEU A 182 0.92 -10.12 -4.05
N CYS A 183 1.09 -11.11 -4.93
CA CYS A 183 0.09 -11.49 -5.91
C CYS A 183 -0.56 -12.83 -5.55
N THR A 184 -1.67 -13.15 -6.23
CA THR A 184 -2.43 -14.41 -6.08
C THR A 184 -1.55 -15.64 -5.83
N GLY A 185 -1.84 -16.38 -4.75
CA GLY A 185 -1.10 -17.58 -4.36
C GLY A 185 0.17 -17.32 -3.57
N ALA A 186 0.24 -16.19 -2.86
CA ALA A 186 1.25 -15.90 -1.84
C ALA A 186 0.68 -16.16 -0.43
N ASP A 187 -0.06 -17.24 -0.25
CA ASP A 187 -0.88 -17.48 0.95
C ASP A 187 -0.02 -17.48 2.22
N ALA A 188 -0.57 -17.00 3.34
CA ALA A 188 0.12 -16.94 4.63
C ALA A 188 1.49 -16.20 4.61
N TYR A 189 1.65 -15.21 3.73
CA TYR A 189 2.86 -14.39 3.71
C TYR A 189 3.05 -13.62 5.03
N GLN A 190 4.29 -13.25 5.32
CA GLN A 190 4.64 -12.39 6.44
C GLN A 190 5.53 -11.23 5.98
N VAL A 191 5.05 -10.00 6.12
CA VAL A 191 5.84 -8.77 5.92
C VAL A 191 6.07 -8.11 7.28
N VAL A 192 7.28 -8.25 7.81
CA VAL A 192 7.56 -7.95 9.23
C VAL A 192 8.77 -7.06 9.42
N GLY A 193 8.64 -5.97 10.18
CA GLY A 193 9.81 -5.21 10.64
C GLY A 193 10.63 -4.56 9.51
N ASN A 194 10.02 -4.28 8.35
CA ASN A 194 10.71 -3.63 7.23
C ASN A 194 10.62 -2.11 7.33
N TYR A 195 11.63 -1.43 6.78
CA TYR A 195 11.60 0.01 6.53
C TYR A 195 11.35 0.26 5.05
N ILE A 196 10.15 0.75 4.72
CA ILE A 196 9.62 0.89 3.36
C ILE A 196 9.35 2.36 3.09
N CYS A 197 10.27 3.02 2.37
CA CYS A 197 10.25 4.47 2.25
C CYS A 197 10.53 5.01 0.85
N GLY A 198 9.81 6.05 0.43
CA GLY A 198 10.12 6.73 -0.83
C GLY A 198 9.95 5.86 -2.08
N ASN A 199 9.14 4.80 -2.02
CA ASN A 199 8.84 3.99 -3.20
C ASN A 199 7.73 4.66 -4.01
N PHE A 200 7.77 4.47 -5.33
CA PHE A 200 6.82 5.04 -6.27
C PHE A 200 6.12 3.95 -7.06
N THR A 201 4.86 4.17 -7.42
CA THR A 201 4.20 3.36 -8.46
C THR A 201 3.18 4.18 -9.25
N SER A 202 3.07 3.92 -10.55
CA SER A 202 1.91 4.35 -11.36
C SER A 202 0.73 3.38 -11.33
N GLY A 203 0.88 2.27 -10.60
CA GLY A 203 -0.19 1.38 -10.16
C GLY A 203 -0.73 1.76 -8.77
N HIS A 204 -1.19 0.77 -8.01
CA HIS A 204 -1.73 0.94 -6.64
C HIS A 204 -0.67 0.60 -5.58
N GLY A 205 -0.84 1.07 -4.33
CA GLY A 205 -0.03 0.63 -3.18
C GLY A 205 1.47 0.87 -3.33
N ALA A 206 1.94 2.11 -3.26
CA ALA A 206 3.37 2.39 -3.53
C ALA A 206 4.33 1.75 -2.53
N GLY A 207 3.99 1.72 -1.24
CA GLY A 207 4.76 0.99 -0.24
C GLY A 207 4.60 -0.52 -0.41
N ILE A 208 3.41 -1.02 -0.07
CA ILE A 208 3.03 -2.43 -0.16
C ILE A 208 1.72 -2.55 -0.96
N GLY A 209 1.68 -3.50 -1.90
CA GLY A 209 0.48 -3.89 -2.61
C GLY A 209 0.21 -5.39 -2.48
N HIS A 210 -0.93 -5.75 -1.92
CA HIS A 210 -1.54 -7.07 -2.02
C HIS A 210 -2.60 -7.01 -3.12
N LEU A 211 -2.44 -7.80 -4.19
CA LEU A 211 -3.38 -7.84 -5.31
C LEU A 211 -3.69 -9.29 -5.75
N GLY A 212 -4.91 -9.73 -5.46
CA GLY A 212 -5.40 -11.08 -5.76
C GLY A 212 -5.62 -11.91 -4.51
N LEU A 213 -6.09 -13.15 -4.69
CA LEU A 213 -6.45 -14.02 -3.57
C LEU A 213 -5.19 -14.64 -2.95
N SER A 214 -4.84 -14.21 -1.73
CA SER A 214 -3.74 -14.76 -0.91
C SER A 214 -4.11 -14.73 0.58
N PRO A 215 -4.95 -15.67 1.06
CA PRO A 215 -5.48 -15.64 2.43
C PRO A 215 -4.42 -15.85 3.50
N GLY A 216 -4.69 -15.33 4.70
CA GLY A 216 -3.86 -15.51 5.90
C GLY A 216 -2.62 -14.62 5.95
N GLY A 217 -2.55 -13.57 5.14
CA GLY A 217 -1.40 -12.68 5.08
C GLY A 217 -1.24 -11.79 6.33
N GLU A 218 0.00 -11.58 6.76
CA GLU A 218 0.35 -10.70 7.88
C GLU A 218 1.27 -9.55 7.44
N ILE A 219 0.89 -8.32 7.77
CA ILE A 219 1.70 -7.12 7.58
C ILE A 219 1.84 -6.46 8.95
N ARG A 220 2.98 -6.64 9.60
CA ARG A 220 3.16 -6.14 10.98
C ARG A 220 4.49 -5.48 11.28
N GLU A 221 4.46 -4.53 12.21
CA GLU A 221 5.65 -3.87 12.77
C GLU A 221 6.53 -3.19 11.70
N ASN A 222 5.97 -2.83 10.54
CA ASN A 222 6.71 -2.13 9.50
C ASN A 222 6.64 -0.61 9.69
N VAL A 223 7.65 0.08 9.18
CA VAL A 223 7.60 1.51 8.91
C VAL A 223 7.32 1.69 7.43
N ILE A 224 6.17 2.28 7.10
CA ILE A 224 5.70 2.52 5.74
C ILE A 224 5.53 4.03 5.58
N SER A 225 6.51 4.69 4.98
CA SER A 225 6.56 6.15 4.98
C SER A 225 6.90 6.79 3.64
N PHE A 226 6.27 7.92 3.33
CA PHE A 226 6.65 8.73 2.16
C PHE A 226 6.64 7.97 0.82
N ASN A 227 5.80 6.93 0.69
CA ASN A 227 5.60 6.23 -0.57
C ASN A 227 4.50 6.94 -1.38
N GLN A 228 4.63 6.98 -2.71
CA GLN A 228 3.71 7.71 -3.59
C GLN A 228 3.13 6.83 -4.69
N SER A 229 1.81 6.72 -4.71
CA SER A 229 1.06 6.19 -5.85
C SER A 229 0.49 7.36 -6.65
N PHE A 230 0.80 7.41 -7.94
CA PHE A 230 0.29 8.48 -8.81
C PHE A 230 0.25 8.06 -10.28
N ASN A 231 -0.86 8.37 -10.94
CA ASN A 231 -1.01 8.24 -12.38
C ASN A 231 -1.77 9.45 -12.92
N GLN A 232 -1.25 10.07 -13.99
CA GLN A 232 -1.88 11.26 -14.58
C GLN A 232 -3.28 10.97 -15.15
N GLY A 233 -3.46 9.78 -15.72
CA GLY A 233 -4.64 9.35 -16.48
C GLY A 233 -5.72 8.65 -15.67
N LEU A 234 -5.34 8.06 -14.53
CA LEU A 234 -6.13 7.07 -13.84
C LEU A 234 -6.11 7.28 -12.34
N SER A 235 -7.23 6.96 -11.70
CA SER A 235 -7.26 6.91 -10.25
C SER A 235 -6.45 5.72 -9.75
N ARG A 236 -5.61 5.98 -8.75
CA ARG A 236 -4.77 4.97 -8.08
C ARG A 236 -4.85 5.16 -6.58
N ASN A 237 -5.13 4.06 -5.91
CA ASN A 237 -5.40 4.01 -4.48
C ASN A 237 -4.20 3.41 -3.74
N GLY A 238 -4.03 3.78 -2.47
CA GLY A 238 -2.97 3.22 -1.63
C GLY A 238 -1.62 3.89 -1.85
N GLY A 239 -1.27 4.87 -1.01
CA GLY A 239 0.09 5.41 -0.96
C GLY A 239 1.01 4.44 -0.19
N GLY A 240 0.66 4.16 1.05
CA GLY A 240 1.38 3.25 1.94
C GLY A 240 1.04 1.80 1.64
N LEU A 241 -0.23 1.42 1.85
CA LEU A 241 -0.71 0.05 1.71
C LEU A 241 -1.95 -0.02 0.83
N TYR A 242 -1.96 -0.97 -0.10
CA TYR A 242 -3.14 -1.34 -0.88
C TYR A 242 -3.40 -2.84 -0.71
N ILE A 243 -4.60 -3.21 -0.27
CA ILE A 243 -5.05 -4.60 -0.17
C ILE A 243 -6.28 -4.76 -1.04
N ALA A 244 -6.17 -5.60 -2.06
CA ALA A 244 -7.27 -5.82 -2.97
C ALA A 244 -7.36 -7.24 -3.51
N GLY A 245 -8.59 -7.67 -3.77
CA GLY A 245 -8.84 -8.78 -4.66
C GLY A 245 -8.55 -8.41 -6.10
N ALA A 246 -8.32 -9.43 -6.92
CA ALA A 246 -8.09 -9.21 -8.34
C ALA A 246 -9.39 -8.76 -9.05
N PRO A 247 -9.31 -8.02 -10.17
CA PRO A 247 -10.48 -7.62 -10.93
C PRO A 247 -11.40 -8.79 -11.30
N PRO A 248 -12.72 -8.58 -11.43
CA PRO A 248 -13.61 -9.66 -11.84
C PRO A 248 -13.32 -10.17 -13.26
N LEU A 249 -13.42 -11.48 -13.49
CA LEU A 249 -13.18 -12.14 -14.78
C LEU A 249 -14.48 -12.70 -15.36
N GLY A 250 -14.69 -12.54 -16.68
CA GLY A 250 -15.76 -13.24 -17.40
C GLY A 250 -17.19 -13.04 -16.85
N GLY A 251 -17.48 -11.89 -16.22
CA GLY A 251 -18.78 -11.59 -15.61
C GLY A 251 -18.99 -12.16 -14.20
N GLN A 252 -17.98 -12.81 -13.61
CA GLN A 252 -17.96 -13.19 -12.19
C GLN A 252 -17.73 -11.97 -11.31
N LEU A 253 -17.79 -12.15 -9.99
CA LEU A 253 -17.27 -11.18 -9.01
C LEU A 253 -15.74 -11.36 -8.82
N SER A 254 -15.13 -10.41 -8.12
CA SER A 254 -13.72 -10.54 -7.69
C SER A 254 -13.54 -11.82 -6.86
N PRO A 255 -12.43 -12.56 -7.02
CA PRO A 255 -12.11 -13.67 -6.11
C PRO A 255 -11.84 -13.22 -4.66
N GLY A 256 -11.73 -11.91 -4.42
CA GLY A 256 -11.37 -11.36 -3.12
C GLY A 256 -9.86 -11.35 -2.87
N SER A 257 -9.45 -10.74 -1.76
CA SER A 257 -8.06 -10.77 -1.29
C SER A 257 -7.75 -11.99 -0.42
N GLY A 258 -8.78 -12.57 0.20
CA GLY A 258 -8.57 -13.42 1.37
C GLY A 258 -8.41 -12.59 2.65
N ASP A 259 -8.31 -13.28 3.79
CA ASP A 259 -8.10 -12.65 5.08
C ASP A 259 -6.69 -12.05 5.19
N VAL A 260 -6.59 -10.82 5.71
CA VAL A 260 -5.32 -10.12 5.89
C VAL A 260 -5.30 -9.40 7.24
N THR A 261 -4.20 -9.54 7.98
CA THR A 261 -3.96 -8.80 9.24
C THR A 261 -2.91 -7.73 9.05
N VAL A 262 -3.23 -6.50 9.42
CA VAL A 262 -2.36 -5.32 9.42
C VAL A 262 -2.21 -4.84 10.85
N GLN A 263 -1.05 -5.08 11.47
CA GLN A 263 -0.88 -4.88 12.90
C GLN A 263 0.38 -4.10 13.29
N GLY A 264 0.27 -3.11 14.18
CA GLY A 264 1.46 -2.52 14.81
C GLY A 264 2.38 -1.77 13.86
N ASN A 265 1.91 -1.37 12.67
CA ASN A 265 2.71 -0.64 11.69
C ASN A 265 2.67 0.87 11.99
N ARG A 266 3.74 1.57 11.59
CA ARG A 266 3.76 3.03 11.47
C ARG A 266 3.61 3.41 10.00
N ILE A 267 2.47 3.98 9.64
CA ILE A 267 2.09 4.35 8.27
C ILE A 267 2.00 5.88 8.21
N GLN A 268 3.07 6.52 7.74
CA GLN A 268 3.22 7.96 7.90
C GLN A 268 3.65 8.71 6.64
N GLY A 269 2.95 9.78 6.31
CA GLY A 269 3.38 10.69 5.25
C GLY A 269 3.33 10.07 3.85
N ASN A 270 2.53 9.03 3.62
CA ASN A 270 2.37 8.44 2.30
C ASN A 270 1.42 9.28 1.43
N ASN A 271 1.56 9.19 0.12
CA ASN A 271 0.79 9.94 -0.87
C ASN A 271 0.00 9.02 -1.81
N ALA A 272 -1.33 9.13 -1.85
CA ALA A 272 -2.15 8.63 -2.95
C ALA A 272 -2.61 9.80 -3.82
N GLY A 273 -1.73 10.27 -4.71
CA GLY A 273 -1.89 11.58 -5.36
C GLY A 273 -3.03 11.62 -6.37
N SER A 274 -3.49 10.47 -6.86
CA SER A 274 -4.59 10.36 -7.84
C SER A 274 -5.81 9.59 -7.35
N GLY A 275 -5.90 9.26 -6.06
CA GLY A 275 -7.01 8.43 -5.56
C GLY A 275 -7.20 8.47 -4.06
N ASP A 276 -7.78 7.39 -3.56
CA ASP A 276 -8.18 7.21 -2.16
C ASP A 276 -7.10 6.47 -1.35
N GLY A 277 -7.16 6.58 -0.03
CA GLY A 277 -6.43 5.66 0.86
C GLY A 277 -4.92 5.87 0.90
N ALA A 278 -4.46 7.09 1.14
CA ALA A 278 -3.03 7.38 1.19
C ALA A 278 -2.27 6.52 2.22
N GLY A 279 -2.84 6.31 3.42
CA GLY A 279 -2.33 5.36 4.40
C GLY A 279 -2.64 3.93 3.97
N ILE A 280 -3.92 3.54 4.05
CA ILE A 280 -4.40 2.21 3.68
C ILE A 280 -5.60 2.33 2.72
N ALA A 281 -5.57 1.57 1.63
CA ALA A 281 -6.70 1.39 0.73
C ALA A 281 -7.13 -0.08 0.67
N LEU A 282 -8.41 -0.35 0.90
CA LEU A 282 -9.04 -1.66 0.73
C LEU A 282 -10.00 -1.61 -0.46
N GLU A 283 -9.85 -2.53 -1.39
CA GLU A 283 -10.67 -2.58 -2.60
C GLU A 283 -10.97 -4.03 -3.00
N ARG A 284 -12.24 -4.40 -3.19
CA ARG A 284 -12.60 -5.76 -3.64
C ARG A 284 -11.99 -6.86 -2.75
N VAL A 285 -11.94 -6.62 -1.44
CA VAL A 285 -11.59 -7.66 -0.47
C VAL A 285 -12.60 -8.80 -0.58
N ASN A 286 -13.86 -8.45 -0.83
CA ASN A 286 -14.97 -9.36 -1.00
C ASN A 286 -15.52 -9.37 -2.44
N GLY A 287 -16.14 -10.48 -2.79
CA GLY A 287 -16.74 -10.76 -4.09
C GLY A 287 -17.36 -12.15 -4.09
N GLN A 288 -16.62 -13.13 -4.61
CA GLN A 288 -17.07 -14.51 -4.74
C GLN A 288 -17.40 -15.20 -3.40
N ASP A 289 -16.75 -14.80 -2.31
CA ASP A 289 -17.05 -15.26 -0.95
C ASP A 289 -18.45 -14.81 -0.48
N VAL A 290 -18.84 -13.57 -0.82
CA VAL A 290 -20.20 -13.06 -0.56
C VAL A 290 -21.21 -13.77 -1.45
N GLU A 291 -20.92 -13.95 -2.74
CA GLU A 291 -21.79 -14.72 -3.65
C GLU A 291 -22.00 -16.16 -3.19
N ALA A 292 -20.95 -16.81 -2.66
CA ALA A 292 -21.02 -18.17 -2.15
C ALA A 292 -21.81 -18.27 -0.83
N ALA A 293 -21.79 -17.21 0.00
CA ALA A 293 -22.41 -17.20 1.33
C ALA A 293 -23.19 -15.90 1.59
N PRO A 294 -24.25 -15.60 0.81
CA PRO A 294 -24.85 -14.26 0.72
C PRO A 294 -25.51 -13.74 2.01
N ASN A 295 -25.77 -14.62 2.98
CA ASN A 295 -26.40 -14.31 4.26
C ASN A 295 -25.48 -14.62 5.46
N THR A 296 -24.18 -14.87 5.25
CA THR A 296 -23.29 -15.36 6.31
C THR A 296 -22.02 -14.53 6.41
N PRO A 297 -22.07 -13.36 7.07
CA PRO A 297 -20.91 -12.47 7.21
C PRO A 297 -19.66 -13.11 7.85
N SER A 298 -19.83 -14.17 8.65
CA SER A 298 -18.72 -14.93 9.24
C SER A 298 -17.96 -15.81 8.25
N ALA A 299 -18.48 -16.00 7.03
CA ALA A 299 -17.84 -16.77 5.97
C ALA A 299 -17.15 -15.89 4.92
N TRP A 300 -17.28 -14.56 5.03
CA TRP A 300 -16.66 -13.61 4.13
C TRP A 300 -15.23 -13.29 4.58
N TYR A 301 -14.39 -12.94 3.61
CA TYR A 301 -13.03 -12.48 3.88
C TYR A 301 -13.04 -11.18 4.67
N ARG A 302 -12.02 -11.00 5.50
CA ARG A 302 -11.90 -9.85 6.39
C ARG A 302 -10.48 -9.32 6.45
N VAL A 303 -10.37 -8.00 6.38
CA VAL A 303 -9.12 -7.30 6.72
C VAL A 303 -9.19 -6.79 8.16
N THR A 304 -8.25 -7.22 8.99
CA THR A 304 -8.10 -6.73 10.37
C THR A 304 -7.00 -5.69 10.43
N ILE A 305 -7.33 -4.46 10.79
CA ILE A 305 -6.41 -3.34 10.94
C ILE A 305 -6.38 -2.98 12.42
N THR A 306 -5.28 -3.31 13.12
CA THR A 306 -5.22 -3.11 14.57
C THR A 306 -3.90 -2.58 15.09
N GLN A 307 -3.95 -1.74 16.11
CA GLN A 307 -2.75 -1.22 16.79
C GLN A 307 -1.76 -0.48 15.88
N ASN A 308 -2.22 0.07 14.75
CA ASN A 308 -1.37 0.85 13.85
C ASN A 308 -1.39 2.34 14.21
N VAL A 309 -0.32 3.04 13.83
CA VAL A 309 -0.24 4.51 13.81
C VAL A 309 -0.28 4.97 12.36
N ILE A 310 -1.41 5.53 11.93
CA ILE A 310 -1.72 5.93 10.55
C ILE A 310 -1.88 7.45 10.51
N VAL A 311 -0.79 8.17 10.23
CA VAL A 311 -0.72 9.61 10.49
C VAL A 311 -0.11 10.41 9.36
N ASN A 312 -0.56 11.64 9.18
CA ASN A 312 0.03 12.60 8.23
C ASN A 312 0.07 12.11 6.78
N ASN A 313 -0.74 11.13 6.39
CA ASN A 313 -0.82 10.71 4.99
C ASN A 313 -1.65 11.73 4.19
N VAL A 314 -1.36 11.87 2.90
CA VAL A 314 -1.99 12.86 2.01
C VAL A 314 -2.62 12.17 0.81
N THR A 315 -3.91 12.40 0.56
CA THR A 315 -4.64 11.77 -0.55
C THR A 315 -5.22 12.82 -1.49
N GLY A 316 -5.15 12.54 -2.79
CA GLY A 316 -5.75 13.38 -3.83
C GLY A 316 -7.28 13.37 -3.79
N ARG A 317 -7.89 12.26 -3.34
CA ARG A 317 -9.35 12.09 -3.25
C ARG A 317 -9.81 11.99 -1.80
N ALA A 318 -10.21 10.82 -1.29
CA ALA A 318 -10.76 10.66 0.06
C ALA A 318 -10.06 9.57 0.89
N GLY A 319 -10.24 9.60 2.21
CA GLY A 319 -9.77 8.56 3.12
C GLY A 319 -8.26 8.49 3.23
N ALA A 320 -7.58 9.62 3.42
CA ALA A 320 -6.14 9.67 3.57
C ALA A 320 -5.61 8.75 4.69
N GLY A 321 -6.37 8.56 5.78
CA GLY A 321 -6.11 7.51 6.75
C GLY A 321 -6.39 6.11 6.17
N VAL A 322 -7.68 5.79 6.05
CA VAL A 322 -8.14 4.48 5.52
C VAL A 322 -9.31 4.69 4.55
N SER A 323 -9.25 4.07 3.38
CA SER A 323 -10.38 4.00 2.44
C SER A 323 -10.86 2.57 2.22
N LEU A 324 -12.17 2.37 2.12
CA LEU A 324 -12.78 1.05 1.90
C LEU A 324 -13.81 1.09 0.76
N GLN A 325 -13.69 0.15 -0.17
CA GLN A 325 -14.74 -0.18 -1.12
C GLN A 325 -14.76 -1.69 -1.37
N ASP A 326 -15.95 -2.30 -1.38
CA ASP A 326 -16.10 -3.75 -1.54
C ASP A 326 -15.30 -4.55 -0.50
N ALA A 327 -15.35 -4.10 0.76
CA ALA A 327 -14.57 -4.68 1.84
C ALA A 327 -15.30 -4.78 3.18
N LEU A 328 -15.20 -5.95 3.80
CA LEU A 328 -15.43 -6.19 5.20
C LEU A 328 -14.12 -6.01 5.96
N ALA A 329 -14.15 -5.18 7.00
CA ALA A 329 -12.97 -4.88 7.80
C ALA A 329 -13.29 -4.72 9.28
N GLU A 330 -12.28 -4.97 10.11
CA GLU A 330 -12.26 -4.61 11.52
C GLU A 330 -11.11 -3.62 11.72
N ILE A 331 -11.44 -2.42 12.19
CA ILE A 331 -10.47 -1.36 12.47
C ILE A 331 -10.55 -1.09 13.95
N THR A 332 -9.57 -1.57 14.70
CA THR A 332 -9.60 -1.51 16.17
C THR A 332 -8.29 -1.02 16.77
N GLN A 333 -8.36 -0.21 17.83
CA GLN A 333 -7.16 0.18 18.59
C GLN A 333 -6.08 0.90 17.75
N ASN A 334 -6.45 1.57 16.65
CA ASN A 334 -5.52 2.34 15.84
C ASN A 334 -5.50 3.81 16.27
N THR A 335 -4.40 4.49 15.92
CA THR A 335 -4.33 5.96 15.89
C THR A 335 -4.35 6.44 14.45
N ILE A 336 -5.41 7.13 14.04
CA ILE A 336 -5.65 7.64 12.69
C ILE A 336 -5.80 9.15 12.78
N ALA A 337 -4.70 9.88 12.64
CA ALA A 337 -4.68 11.29 12.95
C ALA A 337 -3.92 12.15 11.94
N HIS A 338 -4.37 13.40 11.79
CA HIS A 338 -3.68 14.44 11.03
C HIS A 338 -3.43 14.07 9.56
N ASN A 339 -4.23 13.15 9.01
CA ASN A 339 -4.21 12.85 7.58
C ASN A 339 -4.97 13.93 6.81
N ASP A 340 -4.59 14.17 5.56
CA ASP A 340 -5.13 15.26 4.76
C ASP A 340 -5.70 14.76 3.44
N SER A 341 -6.89 15.25 3.11
CA SER A 341 -7.44 15.15 1.76
C SER A 341 -7.31 16.49 1.05
N THR A 342 -6.69 16.48 -0.13
CA THR A 342 -6.47 17.68 -0.93
C THR A 342 -7.58 17.92 -1.96
N ALA A 343 -8.45 16.93 -2.19
CA ALA A 343 -9.46 16.92 -3.25
C ALA A 343 -8.90 17.46 -4.58
N SER A 344 -7.72 16.98 -4.95
CA SER A 344 -6.91 17.46 -6.08
C SER A 344 -7.00 16.54 -7.29
N THR A 345 -8.02 15.69 -7.36
CA THR A 345 -8.29 14.80 -8.49
C THR A 345 -9.41 15.37 -9.38
N GLY A 346 -9.39 15.04 -10.67
CA GLY A 346 -10.37 15.59 -11.63
C GLY A 346 -11.80 15.07 -11.43
N ASP A 347 -11.96 13.95 -10.74
CA ASP A 347 -13.25 13.32 -10.49
C ASP A 347 -14.03 13.95 -9.32
N VAL A 348 -13.43 14.91 -8.62
CA VAL A 348 -14.08 15.70 -7.56
C VAL A 348 -14.22 17.16 -7.94
N VAL A 349 -14.05 17.53 -9.21
CA VAL A 349 -14.38 18.86 -9.73
C VAL A 349 -15.85 19.16 -9.48
N ASP A 350 -16.14 20.36 -8.98
CA ASP A 350 -17.51 20.78 -8.71
C ASP A 350 -18.26 20.96 -10.06
N PRO A 351 -19.33 20.19 -10.32
CA PRO A 351 -20.08 20.33 -11.55
C PRO A 351 -20.80 21.68 -11.68
N ALA A 352 -21.01 22.40 -10.57
CA ALA A 352 -21.62 23.73 -10.56
C ALA A 352 -20.59 24.87 -10.72
N ASP A 353 -19.34 24.65 -10.32
CA ASP A 353 -18.24 25.61 -10.43
C ASP A 353 -16.92 24.90 -10.78
N PRO A 354 -16.64 24.67 -12.08
CA PRO A 354 -15.43 23.97 -12.52
C PRO A 354 -14.11 24.65 -12.14
N GLY A 355 -14.17 25.88 -11.62
CA GLY A 355 -13.02 26.55 -11.01
C GLY A 355 -12.66 25.99 -9.63
N LYS A 356 -13.40 25.02 -9.10
CA LYS A 356 -13.17 24.41 -7.79
C LYS A 356 -13.38 22.91 -7.79
N THR A 357 -12.82 22.26 -6.78
CA THR A 357 -13.17 20.89 -6.41
C THR A 357 -14.03 20.86 -5.15
N LEU A 358 -14.74 19.75 -4.95
CA LEU A 358 -15.54 19.48 -3.76
C LEU A 358 -14.64 18.89 -2.67
N PRO A 359 -14.61 19.47 -1.46
CA PRO A 359 -13.79 18.95 -0.37
C PRO A 359 -14.16 17.50 -0.06
N GLN A 360 -13.15 16.68 0.21
CA GLN A 360 -13.31 15.24 0.47
C GLN A 360 -12.85 14.90 1.90
N PRO A 361 -13.47 13.90 2.55
CA PRO A 361 -13.12 13.46 3.91
C PRO A 361 -11.76 12.75 3.95
N ALA A 362 -11.04 12.89 5.07
CA ALA A 362 -9.63 12.50 5.16
C ALA A 362 -9.33 11.36 6.14
N GLY A 363 -10.16 11.12 7.16
CA GLY A 363 -9.92 10.03 8.13
C GLY A 363 -10.23 8.64 7.56
N VAL A 364 -11.25 7.97 8.11
CA VAL A 364 -11.76 6.69 7.60
C VAL A 364 -12.95 6.93 6.70
N VAL A 365 -12.84 6.53 5.43
CA VAL A 365 -13.86 6.76 4.42
C VAL A 365 -14.30 5.45 3.82
N SER A 366 -15.60 5.20 3.89
CA SER A 366 -16.24 4.07 3.21
C SER A 366 -16.96 4.52 1.96
N ARG A 367 -16.94 3.69 0.92
CA ARG A 367 -17.69 3.91 -0.31
C ARG A 367 -18.80 2.88 -0.47
N ALA A 368 -19.85 3.29 -1.17
CA ALA A 368 -20.86 2.39 -1.68
C ALA A 368 -20.23 1.26 -2.51
N HIS A 369 -20.85 0.09 -2.42
CA HIS A 369 -20.39 -1.08 -3.13
C HIS A 369 -20.44 -0.92 -4.64
N SER A 370 -19.57 -1.63 -5.35
CA SER A 370 -19.75 -1.81 -6.78
C SER A 370 -21.11 -2.48 -7.05
N PRO A 371 -21.77 -2.18 -8.19
CA PRO A 371 -23.09 -2.75 -8.49
C PRO A 371 -23.11 -4.29 -8.47
N GLY A 372 -22.00 -4.93 -8.84
CA GLY A 372 -21.85 -6.38 -8.81
C GLY A 372 -21.92 -6.93 -7.39
N LEU A 373 -21.12 -6.40 -6.46
CA LEU A 373 -21.12 -6.85 -5.07
C LEU A 373 -22.42 -6.51 -4.35
N ALA A 374 -22.97 -5.31 -4.59
CA ALA A 374 -24.26 -4.90 -4.02
C ALA A 374 -25.40 -5.88 -4.36
N GLY A 375 -25.36 -6.47 -5.56
CA GLY A 375 -26.31 -7.50 -6.00
C GLY A 375 -26.06 -8.91 -5.47
N ALA A 376 -24.90 -9.16 -4.85
CA ALA A 376 -24.52 -10.48 -4.35
C ALA A 376 -25.08 -10.78 -2.95
N PHE A 377 -25.34 -9.74 -2.15
CA PHE A 377 -25.86 -9.91 -0.80
C PHE A 377 -27.29 -10.49 -0.80
N GLY A 378 -27.56 -11.34 0.17
CA GLY A 378 -28.91 -11.87 0.41
C GLY A 378 -29.78 -10.91 1.23
N ALA A 379 -30.98 -11.38 1.58
CA ALA A 379 -32.00 -10.59 2.26
C ALA A 379 -32.13 -10.90 3.76
N ASP A 380 -31.22 -11.69 4.33
CA ASP A 380 -31.21 -11.98 5.76
C ASP A 380 -30.77 -10.75 6.57
N PRO A 381 -31.41 -10.47 7.73
CA PRO A 381 -31.04 -9.36 8.61
C PRO A 381 -29.56 -9.34 9.04
N ALA A 382 -28.88 -10.49 9.05
CA ALA A 382 -27.46 -10.55 9.37
C ALA A 382 -26.57 -9.86 8.31
N ALA A 383 -27.01 -9.84 7.04
CA ALA A 383 -26.28 -9.20 5.95
C ALA A 383 -26.61 -7.71 5.81
N ASP A 384 -27.79 -7.27 6.27
CA ASP A 384 -28.31 -5.91 6.08
C ASP A 384 -27.31 -4.77 6.39
N PRO A 385 -26.51 -4.82 7.47
CA PRO A 385 -25.54 -3.76 7.78
C PRO A 385 -24.45 -3.55 6.72
N TYR A 386 -24.23 -4.52 5.83
CA TYR A 386 -23.12 -4.54 4.87
C TYR A 386 -23.56 -4.35 3.41
N ARG A 387 -24.87 -4.24 3.14
CA ARG A 387 -25.39 -4.34 1.76
C ARG A 387 -25.12 -3.12 0.88
N GLU A 388 -25.06 -1.94 1.49
CA GLU A 388 -25.01 -0.68 0.74
C GLU A 388 -23.57 -0.18 0.56
N TYR A 389 -22.73 -0.33 1.58
CA TYR A 389 -21.37 0.18 1.62
C TYR A 389 -20.51 -0.68 2.55
N SER A 390 -19.19 -0.52 2.44
CA SER A 390 -18.22 -1.22 3.29
C SER A 390 -18.34 -0.76 4.74
N ASN A 391 -19.02 -1.51 5.59
CA ASN A 391 -19.32 -1.10 6.96
C ASN A 391 -18.39 -1.81 7.95
N PRO A 392 -17.24 -1.22 8.32
CA PRO A 392 -16.29 -1.85 9.22
C PRO A 392 -16.75 -1.81 10.67
N VAL A 393 -16.24 -2.75 11.46
CA VAL A 393 -16.22 -2.58 12.92
C VAL A 393 -15.22 -1.48 13.25
N LEU A 394 -15.67 -0.46 13.97
CA LEU A 394 -14.84 0.65 14.45
C LEU A 394 -14.90 0.65 15.98
N ASP A 395 -13.86 0.12 16.63
CA ASP A 395 -13.81 0.06 18.10
C ASP A 395 -12.48 0.56 18.67
N SER A 396 -12.56 1.36 19.74
CA SER A 396 -11.38 1.76 20.53
C SER A 396 -10.29 2.47 19.72
N ASN A 397 -10.65 3.17 18.64
CA ASN A 397 -9.68 3.93 17.83
C ASN A 397 -9.56 5.37 18.31
N ILE A 398 -8.40 5.98 18.08
CA ILE A 398 -8.25 7.43 18.06
C ILE A 398 -8.34 7.86 16.60
N ILE A 399 -9.37 8.62 16.23
CA ILE A 399 -9.54 9.16 14.88
C ILE A 399 -9.65 10.67 15.01
N TRP A 400 -8.55 11.38 14.77
CA TRP A 400 -8.38 12.73 15.30
C TRP A 400 -7.80 13.72 14.28
N GLN A 401 -8.51 14.83 14.12
CA GLN A 401 -8.11 16.01 13.37
C GLN A 401 -7.63 15.71 11.94
N ASN A 402 -8.34 14.87 11.20
CA ASN A 402 -8.03 14.62 9.79
C ASN A 402 -8.64 15.74 8.93
N ARG A 403 -7.83 16.50 8.18
CA ARG A 403 -8.27 17.75 7.54
C ARG A 403 -8.73 17.56 6.11
N GLN A 404 -9.72 18.35 5.72
CA GLN A 404 -10.20 18.45 4.35
C GLN A 404 -9.73 19.76 3.72
N PHE A 405 -9.32 19.66 2.46
CA PHE A 405 -9.06 20.79 1.60
C PHE A 405 -9.80 20.61 0.28
N TYR A 406 -9.81 21.68 -0.51
CA TYR A 406 -10.25 21.67 -1.89
C TYR A 406 -9.37 22.59 -2.73
N VAL A 407 -9.36 22.34 -4.04
CA VAL A 407 -8.63 23.15 -5.00
C VAL A 407 -9.53 24.27 -5.49
N GLN A 408 -8.98 25.47 -5.61
CA GLN A 408 -9.63 26.62 -6.22
C GLN A 408 -8.69 27.28 -7.23
N ILE A 409 -9.24 27.63 -8.39
CA ILE A 409 -8.58 28.41 -9.43
C ILE A 409 -8.96 29.88 -9.25
N ASP A 410 -7.96 30.72 -8.99
CA ASP A 410 -8.07 32.17 -8.86
C ASP A 410 -7.39 32.85 -10.05
N MET A 411 -8.18 33.20 -11.07
CA MET A 411 -7.70 33.86 -12.29
C MET A 411 -7.21 35.30 -12.05
N THR A 412 -7.40 35.87 -10.86
CA THR A 412 -6.84 37.18 -10.51
C THR A 412 -5.35 37.13 -10.16
N LYS A 413 -4.81 35.93 -9.92
CA LYS A 413 -3.38 35.71 -9.61
C LYS A 413 -2.54 35.59 -10.89
N PRO A 414 -1.22 35.91 -10.80
CA PRO A 414 -0.30 35.66 -11.90
C PRO A 414 -0.32 34.18 -12.33
N VAL A 415 -0.07 33.95 -13.62
CA VAL A 415 0.10 32.59 -14.18
C VAL A 415 1.15 31.84 -13.35
N GLY A 416 0.84 30.59 -12.98
CA GLY A 416 1.65 29.78 -12.06
C GLY A 416 1.30 29.92 -10.58
N GLN A 417 0.41 30.86 -10.20
CA GLN A 417 -0.12 31.02 -8.83
C GLN A 417 -1.66 30.96 -8.77
N GLN A 418 -2.29 30.58 -9.88
CA GLN A 418 -3.74 30.57 -10.00
C GLN A 418 -4.37 29.39 -9.25
N VAL A 419 -3.69 28.26 -9.14
CA VAL A 419 -4.16 27.10 -8.39
C VAL A 419 -3.80 27.27 -6.92
N ARG A 420 -4.79 27.15 -6.04
CA ARG A 420 -4.63 27.27 -4.60
C ARG A 420 -5.33 26.14 -3.88
N LEU A 421 -4.76 25.71 -2.76
CA LEU A 421 -5.39 24.79 -1.84
C LEU A 421 -6.10 25.61 -0.75
N MET A 422 -7.37 25.27 -0.50
CA MET A 422 -8.24 26.00 0.41
C MET A 422 -8.81 25.06 1.47
N PRO A 423 -9.05 25.52 2.71
CA PRO A 423 -8.73 26.85 3.24
C PRO A 423 -7.22 27.15 3.28
N ASP A 424 -6.85 28.41 3.05
CA ASP A 424 -5.43 28.83 3.05
C ASP A 424 -4.93 29.06 4.48
N VAL A 425 -4.15 28.11 4.99
CA VAL A 425 -3.60 28.10 6.35
C VAL A 425 -2.65 29.27 6.59
N ASP A 426 -1.81 29.61 5.61
CA ASP A 426 -0.89 30.76 5.68
C ASP A 426 -1.65 32.10 5.80
N ALA A 427 -2.91 32.15 5.36
CA ALA A 427 -3.80 33.30 5.50
C ALA A 427 -4.71 33.24 6.75
N GLY A 428 -4.48 32.29 7.65
CA GLY A 428 -5.29 32.07 8.86
C GLY A 428 -6.58 31.29 8.62
N GLY A 429 -6.73 30.66 7.45
CA GLY A 429 -7.82 29.72 7.18
C GLY A 429 -7.69 28.46 8.03
N VAL A 430 -8.81 27.97 8.55
CA VAL A 430 -8.86 26.76 9.38
C VAL A 430 -9.49 25.64 8.55
N PRO A 431 -8.71 24.62 8.13
CA PRO A 431 -9.26 23.46 7.44
C PRO A 431 -10.25 22.71 8.33
N PRO A 432 -11.45 22.37 7.82
CA PRO A 432 -12.39 21.56 8.59
C PRO A 432 -11.86 20.14 8.77
N TYR A 433 -12.25 19.52 9.88
CA TYR A 433 -11.93 18.13 10.17
C TYR A 433 -13.06 17.21 9.69
N ALA A 434 -12.69 16.11 9.03
CA ALA A 434 -13.62 15.05 8.66
C ALA A 434 -12.97 13.69 8.88
N ASP A 435 -13.22 13.17 10.09
CA ASP A 435 -12.67 11.92 10.58
C ASP A 435 -13.36 10.69 9.99
N LEU A 436 -14.67 10.77 9.73
CA LEU A 436 -15.48 9.64 9.28
C LEU A 436 -16.45 10.08 8.19
N ALA A 437 -16.58 9.27 7.14
CA ALA A 437 -17.60 9.51 6.11
C ALA A 437 -17.98 8.23 5.35
N VAL A 438 -19.20 8.26 4.79
CA VAL A 438 -19.66 7.30 3.77
C VAL A 438 -19.98 8.09 2.50
N LEU A 439 -19.46 7.63 1.35
CA LEU A 439 -19.60 8.31 0.07
C LEU A 439 -20.27 7.40 -0.97
N GLY A 440 -21.04 8.00 -1.88
CA GLY A 440 -21.59 7.31 -3.07
C GLY A 440 -22.84 6.46 -2.81
N THR A 441 -23.43 6.54 -1.63
CA THR A 441 -24.70 5.88 -1.28
C THR A 441 -25.90 6.68 -1.81
N ALA A 442 -27.03 6.01 -2.03
CA ALA A 442 -28.23 6.67 -2.57
C ALA A 442 -28.90 7.57 -1.52
N ALA A 443 -28.87 7.13 -0.26
CA ALA A 443 -29.26 7.92 0.89
C ALA A 443 -28.02 8.26 1.74
N PRO A 444 -28.03 9.36 2.52
CA PRO A 444 -26.97 9.63 3.48
C PRO A 444 -26.80 8.46 4.45
N ALA A 445 -25.58 7.95 4.55
CA ALA A 445 -25.18 6.88 5.44
C ALA A 445 -24.03 7.36 6.34
N GLN A 446 -23.83 6.66 7.45
CA GLN A 446 -22.83 7.02 8.46
C GLN A 446 -22.19 5.77 9.04
N LEU A 447 -20.88 5.85 9.27
CA LEU A 447 -20.12 4.83 10.01
C LEU A 447 -20.54 4.81 11.49
N ARG A 448 -20.29 3.70 12.20
CA ARG A 448 -20.69 3.54 13.60
C ARG A 448 -19.46 3.29 14.50
N PRO A 449 -18.72 4.35 14.88
CA PRO A 449 -17.63 4.23 15.85
C PRO A 449 -18.17 3.88 17.24
N THR A 450 -17.43 3.04 17.96
CA THR A 450 -17.70 2.66 19.35
C THR A 450 -16.42 2.79 20.18
N ASN A 451 -16.53 3.30 21.41
CA ASN A 451 -15.43 3.54 22.33
C ASN A 451 -14.25 4.34 21.72
N CYS A 452 -14.51 5.14 20.69
CA CYS A 452 -13.47 5.88 19.97
C CYS A 452 -13.23 7.27 20.58
N VAL A 453 -12.04 7.81 20.32
CA VAL A 453 -11.74 9.24 20.50
C VAL A 453 -11.87 9.91 19.13
N LEU A 454 -12.78 10.87 18.99
CA LEU A 454 -13.12 11.56 17.73
C LEU A 454 -12.97 13.07 17.89
N THR A 455 -12.66 13.81 16.82
CA THR A 455 -12.63 15.28 16.88
C THR A 455 -14.00 15.86 17.22
N ASP A 456 -15.06 15.24 16.69
CA ASP A 456 -16.45 15.61 16.95
C ASP A 456 -17.31 14.34 17.06
N THR A 457 -18.05 14.22 18.15
CA THR A 457 -19.00 13.10 18.39
C THR A 457 -20.43 13.46 17.99
N THR A 458 -20.67 14.64 17.43
CA THR A 458 -22.00 15.08 17.01
C THR A 458 -22.58 14.12 15.97
N GLY A 459 -23.82 13.68 16.20
CA GLY A 459 -24.52 12.76 15.31
C GLY A 459 -24.25 11.27 15.57
N PHE A 460 -23.44 10.91 16.57
CA PHE A 460 -23.27 9.53 17.03
C PHE A 460 -24.08 9.28 18.31
N ASP A 461 -24.41 8.01 18.60
CA ASP A 461 -25.15 7.65 19.81
C ASP A 461 -24.24 7.81 21.04
N PRO A 462 -24.63 8.57 22.08
CA PRO A 462 -23.87 8.66 23.32
C PRO A 462 -23.65 7.29 24.01
N ALA A 463 -24.52 6.31 23.76
CA ALA A 463 -24.39 4.95 24.28
C ALA A 463 -23.21 4.18 23.66
N ASP A 464 -22.69 4.62 22.50
CA ASP A 464 -21.54 4.00 21.84
C ASP A 464 -20.21 4.31 22.54
N GLY A 465 -20.19 5.16 23.58
CA GLY A 465 -19.01 5.39 24.42
C GLY A 465 -17.92 6.25 23.77
N ASN A 466 -18.21 6.94 22.66
CA ASN A 466 -17.26 7.82 21.99
C ASN A 466 -16.99 9.09 22.80
N THR A 467 -15.77 9.62 22.72
CA THR A 467 -15.35 10.84 23.43
C THR A 467 -14.67 11.83 22.49
N MET A 468 -14.66 13.11 22.87
CA MET A 468 -13.91 14.19 22.20
C MET A 468 -12.74 14.69 23.05
N ALA A 469 -12.24 13.85 23.96
CA ALA A 469 -11.12 14.21 24.81
C ALA A 469 -9.84 14.29 23.97
N ASP A 470 -9.00 15.29 24.22
CA ASP A 470 -7.68 15.38 23.60
C ASP A 470 -6.88 14.09 23.87
N PRO A 471 -6.41 13.38 22.82
CA PRO A 471 -5.64 12.15 22.97
C PRO A 471 -4.26 12.36 23.62
N GLY A 472 -3.78 13.60 23.74
CA GLY A 472 -2.53 13.93 24.42
C GLY A 472 -1.29 13.47 23.66
N PHE A 473 -1.27 13.65 22.33
CA PHE A 473 -0.09 13.38 21.50
C PHE A 473 1.11 14.25 21.90
N VAL A 474 2.32 13.75 21.69
CA VAL A 474 3.57 14.46 22.00
C VAL A 474 4.19 14.98 20.71
N GLU A 475 4.28 16.30 20.60
CA GLU A 475 4.76 17.01 19.40
C GLU A 475 4.08 16.53 18.08
N PRO A 476 2.73 16.44 18.05
CA PRO A 476 2.06 16.14 16.80
C PRO A 476 2.23 17.32 15.83
N TYR A 477 2.24 17.05 14.53
CA TYR A 477 2.32 18.07 13.50
C TYR A 477 1.21 17.88 12.47
N PHE A 478 0.93 18.94 11.72
CA PHE A 478 0.08 18.89 10.53
C PHE A 478 0.95 19.02 9.28
N ASN A 479 0.61 18.31 8.19
CA ASN A 479 1.34 18.53 6.95
C ASN A 479 1.20 19.99 6.48
N GLY A 480 2.28 20.52 5.94
CA GLY A 480 2.32 21.89 5.47
C GLY A 480 3.41 22.08 4.44
N ASN A 481 3.94 23.29 4.38
CA ASN A 481 4.97 23.65 3.41
C ASN A 481 6.28 22.90 3.73
N PRO A 482 6.82 22.09 2.80
CA PRO A 482 8.06 21.35 3.04
C PRO A 482 9.27 22.27 3.27
N ASN A 483 9.23 23.52 2.80
CA ASN A 483 10.31 24.50 3.00
C ASN A 483 10.23 25.23 4.35
N LYS A 484 9.12 25.11 5.09
CA LYS A 484 8.93 25.76 6.40
C LYS A 484 8.91 24.76 7.56
N ASN A 485 8.77 23.46 7.28
CA ASN A 485 8.57 22.43 8.31
C ASN A 485 9.76 21.47 8.42
N ASP A 486 10.99 21.93 8.15
CA ASP A 486 12.21 21.12 8.31
C ASP A 486 12.54 20.95 9.81
N PRO A 487 12.52 19.72 10.37
CA PRO A 487 12.81 19.47 11.78
C PRO A 487 14.19 19.99 12.23
N ALA A 488 15.14 20.16 11.30
CA ALA A 488 16.48 20.64 11.60
C ALA A 488 16.55 22.18 11.75
N ASN A 489 15.63 22.93 11.15
CA ASN A 489 15.71 24.39 11.02
C ASN A 489 14.44 25.13 11.46
N HIS A 490 13.30 24.45 11.57
CA HIS A 490 12.01 25.05 11.92
C HIS A 490 11.21 24.13 12.86
N PRO A 491 10.59 24.66 13.92
CA PRO A 491 9.78 23.85 14.84
C PRO A 491 8.56 23.27 14.11
N LEU A 492 8.29 21.98 14.32
CA LEU A 492 7.16 21.24 13.73
C LEU A 492 5.76 21.80 14.10
N SER A 493 5.70 22.77 15.02
CA SER A 493 4.48 23.36 15.55
C SER A 493 3.90 24.51 14.70
N GLU A 494 4.59 24.98 13.67
CA GLU A 494 4.06 26.04 12.81
C GLU A 494 3.20 25.46 11.68
N ALA A 495 1.88 25.60 11.80
CA ALA A 495 0.95 25.23 10.73
C ALA A 495 1.20 26.10 9.48
N SER A 496 1.30 25.46 8.32
CA SER A 496 1.54 26.14 7.04
C SER A 496 0.79 25.47 5.90
N SER A 497 0.56 26.21 4.82
CA SER A 497 -0.13 25.68 3.63
C SER A 497 0.78 24.72 2.84
N MET A 498 0.25 23.54 2.47
CA MET A 498 0.87 22.67 1.46
C MET A 498 0.96 23.42 0.12
N ILE A 499 1.96 23.08 -0.69
CA ILE A 499 2.16 23.70 -2.00
C ILE A 499 1.42 22.86 -3.04
N ILE A 500 0.63 23.52 -3.90
CA ILE A 500 -0.07 22.88 -5.02
C ILE A 500 0.33 23.55 -6.33
N ALA A 501 0.49 22.76 -7.39
CA ALA A 501 0.76 23.24 -8.73
C ALA A 501 -0.12 22.53 -9.77
N ALA A 502 -0.40 23.22 -10.87
CA ALA A 502 -1.08 22.60 -12.02
C ALA A 502 -0.11 21.68 -12.77
N ALA A 503 -0.49 20.43 -12.94
CA ALA A 503 0.09 19.48 -13.87
C ALA A 503 -0.77 19.49 -15.15
N LEU A 504 -0.47 20.40 -16.08
CA LEU A 504 -1.28 20.66 -17.28
C LEU A 504 -1.15 19.60 -18.39
N ASP A 505 -0.74 18.37 -18.05
CA ASP A 505 -0.64 17.26 -19.00
C ASP A 505 -1.92 16.40 -18.93
N GLU A 506 -2.43 15.98 -20.08
CA GLU A 506 -3.85 15.81 -20.43
C GLU A 506 -4.54 14.53 -19.88
N GLY A 507 -4.22 14.13 -18.65
CA GLY A 507 -4.66 12.86 -18.06
C GLY A 507 -5.90 12.89 -17.15
N GLY A 508 -6.33 14.06 -16.66
CA GLY A 508 -7.47 14.16 -15.74
C GLY A 508 -7.11 14.28 -14.26
N ASN A 509 -5.87 13.96 -13.85
CA ASN A 509 -5.32 14.36 -12.54
C ASN A 509 -4.45 15.61 -12.72
N PHE A 510 -5.06 16.77 -12.50
CA PHE A 510 -4.54 18.07 -12.95
C PHE A 510 -3.60 18.76 -11.97
N TYR A 511 -3.38 18.20 -10.79
CA TYR A 511 -2.69 18.88 -9.70
C TYR A 511 -1.67 17.98 -9.02
N ASP A 512 -0.52 18.54 -8.71
CA ASP A 512 0.50 17.91 -7.87
C ASP A 512 0.63 18.67 -6.55
N VAL A 513 0.82 17.93 -5.46
CA VAL A 513 0.86 18.47 -4.10
C VAL A 513 2.19 18.11 -3.45
N LEU A 514 2.88 19.14 -3.00
CA LEU A 514 4.13 19.06 -2.25
C LEU A 514 3.84 19.41 -0.79
N TYR A 515 4.25 18.53 0.11
CA TYR A 515 4.02 18.67 1.54
C TYR A 515 5.22 18.19 2.35
N GLY A 516 5.29 18.62 3.61
CA GLY A 516 6.27 18.15 4.57
C GLY A 516 5.83 18.32 6.02
N PRO A 517 6.66 17.91 6.99
CA PRO A 517 8.02 17.34 6.84
C PRO A 517 8.07 16.01 6.07
N LEU A 518 9.19 15.76 5.37
CA LEU A 518 9.50 14.47 4.73
C LEU A 518 10.45 13.64 5.61
N THR A 519 10.14 13.57 6.90
CA THR A 519 10.91 12.81 7.89
C THR A 519 9.95 12.17 8.88
N VAL A 520 10.26 10.95 9.33
CA VAL A 520 9.43 10.23 10.30
C VAL A 520 9.59 10.87 11.67
N VAL A 521 8.71 11.82 12.00
CA VAL A 521 8.71 12.59 13.25
C VAL A 521 7.32 12.59 13.90
N GLY A 522 7.22 13.19 15.10
CA GLY A 522 6.00 13.20 15.92
C GLY A 522 5.78 11.89 16.67
N ASP A 523 5.24 12.00 17.88
CA ASP A 523 4.84 10.87 18.71
C ASP A 523 3.33 10.91 18.96
N TYR A 524 2.64 9.99 18.30
CA TYR A 524 1.19 9.85 18.32
C TYR A 524 0.74 8.78 19.32
N THR A 525 1.61 8.39 20.26
CA THR A 525 1.21 7.57 21.41
C THR A 525 0.52 8.46 22.44
N ALA A 526 -0.64 8.03 22.94
CA ALA A 526 -1.39 8.81 23.93
C ALA A 526 -0.61 8.91 25.25
N ALA A 527 -0.37 10.12 25.73
CA ALA A 527 0.27 10.38 27.02
C ALA A 527 -0.68 9.94 28.18
N GLY A 528 -0.71 8.64 28.48
CA GLY A 528 -1.50 8.09 29.59
C GLY A 528 -2.14 6.72 29.35
N ALA A 529 -2.07 6.16 28.14
CA ALA A 529 -2.53 4.81 27.89
C ALA A 529 -1.45 3.80 28.32
N GLY A 530 -1.70 3.05 29.38
CA GLY A 530 -0.92 1.86 29.78
C GLY A 530 -1.03 0.71 28.77
N VAL A 531 -0.95 0.99 27.48
CA VAL A 531 -0.81 0.02 26.40
C VAL A 531 0.68 -0.21 26.26
N GLY A 532 1.11 -1.44 26.55
CA GLY A 532 2.51 -1.83 26.69
C GLY A 532 3.41 -1.17 25.65
N ALA A 533 4.47 -0.53 26.14
CA ALA A 533 5.53 0.07 25.35
C ALA A 533 5.81 -0.76 24.09
N LEU A 534 5.36 -0.28 22.93
CA LEU A 534 6.03 -0.60 21.67
C LEU A 534 7.46 -0.17 21.89
N SER A 535 8.35 -1.17 22.03
CA SER A 535 9.69 -1.00 22.56
C SER A 535 10.41 0.13 21.83
N THR A 536 10.54 1.25 22.51
CA THR A 536 11.30 2.43 22.07
C THR A 536 12.78 2.07 21.82
N GLU A 537 13.23 0.91 22.31
CA GLU A 537 14.58 0.37 22.08
C GLU A 537 14.83 -0.15 20.65
N ALA A 538 13.83 -0.67 19.94
CA ALA A 538 14.03 -1.09 18.55
C ALA A 538 14.22 0.12 17.61
N PHE A 539 13.56 1.24 17.92
CA PHE A 539 13.65 2.47 17.13
C PHE A 539 14.96 3.25 17.36
N ARG A 540 15.53 3.21 18.57
CA ARG A 540 16.83 3.87 18.85
C ARG A 540 18.02 3.26 18.11
N MET A 541 17.96 1.99 17.70
CA MET A 541 19.06 1.36 16.98
C MET A 541 19.06 1.64 15.46
N LEU A 542 17.94 2.08 14.88
CA LEU A 542 17.86 2.46 13.46
C LEU A 542 18.22 3.93 13.20
N SER A 543 18.10 4.82 14.18
CA SER A 543 18.47 6.25 14.03
C SER A 543 19.95 6.56 14.29
N LEU A 544 20.74 5.58 14.75
CA LEU A 544 22.17 5.76 15.08
C LEU A 544 23.11 5.39 13.91
N ALA A 545 22.57 5.22 12.71
CA ALA A 545 23.32 4.76 11.55
C ALA A 545 23.17 5.64 10.30
N GLU A 546 23.31 6.96 10.41
CA GLU A 546 23.86 7.78 9.31
C GLU A 546 24.69 8.95 9.89
N PRO A 547 25.91 9.22 9.37
CA PRO A 547 26.56 10.52 9.51
C PRO A 547 26.02 11.57 8.55
#